data_AF-V5TDQ4-F1
#
_entry.id   AF-V5TDQ4-F1
#
_cell.length_a   1.000
_cell.length_b   1.000
_cell.length_c   1.000
_cell.angle_alpha   90.00
_cell.angle_beta   90.00
_cell.angle_gamma   90.00
#
_symmetry.space_group_name_H-M   'P 1'
#
loop_
_entity.id
_entity.type
_entity.pdbx_description
1 polymer ?
#
loop_
_entity_poly.entity_id
_entity_poly.type
_entity_poly.pdbx_seq_one_letter_code
_entity_poly.pdbx_strand_id
1 'polypeptide(L)'
;KSNIGHSSTAAGVAGVIKMVQALRHGVLPPTLHVDEPSPHVDWDSGAVSLLTAPREWPAKDRPRRAGVSSFGVSGTNAHLILEEAPAEPPAAEPERIVVAGGVCDLPAVPVLLSARGDRALRTQAERLRAHLLDHPGMATIDVGLSTATTRAHLENRAAVVAEDRDALLAGLAALIDGEPVDGVTVGRATGGGPVFVFPGQGAQWAGMAAELLDSSPVFAARIAECETALAEFVDWSLTGVLRQADGAPSLERVDVVQPALWAVMVSLAALWRSYGVEPTAVVGHSQGEIAAACVAGGLSLSDGARIVALRSGLVLERLAGHGGMVSVAQSAERVADLIAPYAGRVSIAAENGPAAVVVSGAPDCLDDLIARCDADGVRARRVKVDYASHSAQVETIETALLEAIAPVAPSTGQIPFYSTVDGAVIDTAIMDAAYWYRNL
;
A
#
# COMPACT_ATOMS: atom_id res chain seq x y z
N LYS A 1 6.52 -21.21 45.15
CA LYS A 1 5.66 -22.28 45.71
C LYS A 1 4.73 -21.74 46.77
N SER A 2 5.21 -20.97 47.76
CA SER A 2 4.35 -20.35 48.78
C SER A 2 3.21 -19.49 48.21
N ASN A 3 3.36 -18.86 47.03
CA ASN A 3 2.27 -18.10 46.39
C ASN A 3 1.34 -18.92 45.46
N ILE A 4 1.84 -19.95 44.77
CA ILE A 4 1.14 -20.62 43.65
C ILE A 4 1.05 -22.15 43.79
N GLY A 5 1.43 -22.69 44.96
CA GLY A 5 1.59 -24.13 45.17
C GLY A 5 2.78 -24.74 44.41
N HIS A 6 2.84 -26.07 44.37
CA HIS A 6 3.82 -26.82 43.59
C HIS A 6 3.26 -27.16 42.20
N SER A 7 3.66 -26.42 41.17
CA SER A 7 3.22 -26.62 39.78
C SER A 7 3.89 -27.82 39.06
N SER A 8 4.22 -28.86 39.82
CA SER A 8 4.92 -30.07 39.37
C SER A 8 6.06 -29.79 38.37
N THR A 9 5.90 -30.22 37.11
CA THR A 9 6.90 -30.08 36.05
C THR A 9 7.23 -28.62 35.71
N ALA A 10 6.32 -27.67 35.98
CA ALA A 10 6.55 -26.25 35.77
C ALA A 10 7.18 -25.53 36.98
N ALA A 11 7.49 -26.24 38.07
CA ALA A 11 7.98 -25.61 39.30
C ALA A 11 9.32 -24.90 39.13
N GLY A 12 10.24 -25.50 38.35
CA GLY A 12 11.55 -24.91 38.05
C GLY A 12 11.43 -23.61 37.25
N VAL A 13 10.70 -23.64 36.13
CA VAL A 13 10.51 -22.46 35.27
C VAL A 13 9.69 -21.37 35.95
N ALA A 14 8.73 -21.71 36.81
CA ALA A 14 8.03 -20.72 37.63
C ALA A 14 8.99 -19.97 38.57
N GLY A 15 10.01 -20.65 39.12
CA GLY A 15 11.09 -20.03 39.88
C GLY A 15 11.94 -19.10 39.02
N VAL A 16 12.24 -19.50 37.78
CA VAL A 16 12.95 -18.64 36.81
C VAL A 16 12.14 -17.39 36.48
N ILE A 17 10.85 -17.52 36.16
CA ILE A 17 9.96 -16.38 35.86
C ILE A 17 9.91 -15.40 37.04
N LYS A 18 9.76 -15.91 38.27
CA LYS A 18 9.80 -15.08 39.50
C LYS A 18 11.08 -14.25 39.53
N MET A 19 12.23 -14.90 39.33
CA MET A 19 13.52 -14.22 39.47
C MET A 19 13.81 -13.27 38.31
N VAL A 20 13.39 -13.58 37.08
CA VAL A 20 13.49 -12.66 35.94
C VAL A 20 12.64 -11.41 36.17
N GLN A 21 11.41 -11.55 36.68
CA GLN A 21 10.61 -10.38 37.04
C GLN A 21 11.22 -9.59 38.21
N ALA A 22 11.79 -10.25 39.22
CA ALA A 22 12.47 -9.58 40.32
C ALA A 22 13.70 -8.79 39.85
N LEU A 23 14.46 -9.33 38.88
CA LEU A 23 15.58 -8.64 38.24
C LEU A 23 15.11 -7.40 37.46
N ARG A 24 14.05 -7.55 36.64
CA ARG A 24 13.47 -6.44 35.85
C ARG A 24 12.94 -5.31 36.70
N HIS A 25 12.25 -5.62 37.81
CA HIS A 25 11.66 -4.62 38.69
C HIS A 25 12.59 -4.15 39.80
N GLY A 26 13.76 -4.77 40.00
CA GLY A 26 14.68 -4.44 41.08
C GLY A 26 14.10 -4.66 42.48
N VAL A 27 13.18 -5.61 42.64
CA VAL A 27 12.52 -5.91 43.91
C VAL A 27 12.39 -7.42 44.08
N LEU A 28 12.83 -7.94 45.22
CA LEU A 28 12.65 -9.32 45.62
C LEU A 28 11.29 -9.48 46.34
N PRO A 29 10.35 -10.27 45.80
CA PRO A 29 9.04 -10.47 46.42
C PRO A 29 9.11 -11.52 47.55
N PRO A 30 8.34 -11.33 48.64
CA PRO A 30 8.42 -12.16 49.83
C PRO A 30 8.02 -13.61 49.56
N THR A 31 8.51 -14.53 50.39
CA THR A 31 7.91 -15.85 50.56
C THR A 31 6.82 -15.78 51.63
N LEU A 32 5.68 -16.42 51.35
CA LEU A 32 4.56 -16.48 52.28
C LEU A 32 4.67 -17.68 53.24
N HIS A 33 3.84 -17.66 54.28
CA HIS A 33 3.71 -18.73 55.29
C HIS A 33 4.99 -19.00 56.09
N VAL A 34 5.68 -17.91 56.46
CA VAL A 34 6.82 -17.94 57.38
C VAL A 34 6.46 -17.08 58.59
N ASP A 35 5.64 -17.63 59.48
CA ASP A 35 5.35 -17.02 60.78
C ASP A 35 6.54 -17.21 61.73
N GLU A 36 7.16 -18.39 61.69
CA GLU A 36 8.41 -18.73 62.39
C GLU A 36 9.30 -19.59 61.46
N PRO A 37 10.62 -19.31 61.34
CA PRO A 37 11.54 -20.15 60.58
C PRO A 37 11.59 -21.60 61.11
N SER A 38 11.84 -22.58 60.23
CA SER A 38 11.92 -23.99 60.64
C SER A 38 13.02 -24.22 61.68
N PRO A 39 12.75 -24.87 62.82
CA PRO A 39 13.75 -25.13 63.86
C PRO A 39 14.75 -26.24 63.49
N HIS A 40 14.53 -26.93 62.35
CA HIS A 40 15.40 -28.00 61.85
C HIS A 40 16.57 -27.48 60.99
N VAL A 41 16.69 -26.17 60.84
CA VAL A 41 17.78 -25.51 60.12
C VAL A 41 18.41 -24.50 61.09
N ASP A 42 19.73 -24.54 61.22
CA ASP A 42 20.49 -23.51 61.92
C ASP A 42 20.60 -22.28 61.00
N TRP A 43 19.75 -21.27 61.26
CA TRP A 43 19.72 -20.02 60.50
C TRP A 43 20.78 -19.02 60.94
N ASP A 44 21.32 -19.16 62.15
CA ASP A 44 22.22 -18.17 62.76
C ASP A 44 23.67 -18.33 62.31
N SER A 45 24.10 -19.56 61.99
CA SER A 45 25.48 -19.83 61.54
C SER A 45 25.73 -19.53 60.05
N GLY A 46 24.68 -19.33 59.25
CA GLY A 46 24.75 -19.17 57.80
C GLY A 46 24.59 -17.74 57.29
N ALA A 47 24.95 -17.52 56.03
CA ALA A 47 24.70 -16.26 55.31
C ALA A 47 23.34 -16.22 54.57
N VAL A 48 22.39 -17.06 55.00
CA VAL A 48 21.09 -17.25 54.33
C VAL A 48 19.97 -16.71 55.21
N SER A 49 19.10 -15.88 54.66
CA SER A 49 17.92 -15.35 55.35
C SER A 49 16.65 -15.60 54.54
N LEU A 50 15.55 -15.89 55.24
CA LEU A 50 14.24 -15.98 54.62
C LEU A 50 13.72 -14.59 54.27
N LEU A 51 13.16 -14.45 53.08
CA LEU A 51 12.63 -13.19 52.58
C LEU A 51 11.15 -13.04 52.96
N THR A 52 10.86 -12.62 54.19
CA THR A 52 9.48 -12.53 54.72
C THR A 52 8.77 -11.22 54.37
N ALA A 53 9.51 -10.21 53.89
CA ALA A 53 9.01 -8.93 53.41
C ALA A 53 9.61 -8.60 52.03
N PRO A 54 8.93 -7.80 51.18
CA PRO A 54 9.50 -7.33 49.94
C PRO A 54 10.77 -6.53 50.22
N ARG A 55 11.81 -6.73 49.40
CA ARG A 55 13.08 -6.06 49.57
C ARG A 55 13.55 -5.47 48.26
N GLU A 56 13.91 -4.19 48.29
CA GLU A 56 14.60 -3.57 47.16
C GLU A 56 15.89 -4.30 46.86
N TRP A 57 16.13 -4.50 45.57
CA TRP A 57 17.32 -5.11 45.05
C TRP A 57 18.01 -4.09 44.15
N PRO A 58 18.67 -3.06 44.72
CA PRO A 58 19.24 -1.97 43.94
C PRO A 58 20.39 -2.47 43.06
N ALA A 59 20.60 -1.78 41.93
CA ALA A 59 21.76 -2.02 41.09
C ALA A 59 23.00 -1.54 41.85
N LYS A 60 24.11 -2.26 41.72
CA LYS A 60 25.41 -1.90 42.31
C LYS A 60 26.47 -2.00 41.21
N ASP A 61 27.74 -1.81 41.55
CA ASP A 61 28.89 -2.00 40.62
C ASP A 61 29.06 -3.45 40.09
N ARG A 62 28.08 -4.33 40.36
CA ARG A 62 28.03 -5.71 39.88
C ARG A 62 26.60 -6.06 39.46
N PRO A 63 26.43 -6.89 38.40
CA PRO A 63 25.11 -7.33 37.99
C PRO A 63 24.44 -8.16 39.09
N ARG A 64 23.12 -8.00 39.24
CA ARG A 64 22.34 -8.81 40.18
C ARG A 64 22.34 -10.26 39.69
N ARG A 65 22.52 -11.22 40.62
CA ARG A 65 22.53 -12.65 40.33
C ARG A 65 21.64 -13.42 41.28
N ALA A 66 20.95 -14.44 40.78
CA ALA A 66 20.11 -15.32 41.58
C ALA A 66 20.29 -16.79 41.19
N GLY A 67 20.25 -17.66 42.19
CA GLY A 67 20.19 -19.11 41.98
C GLY A 67 18.75 -19.61 41.98
N VAL A 68 18.41 -20.53 41.07
CA VAL A 68 17.13 -21.25 41.04
C VAL A 68 17.43 -22.76 41.11
N SER A 69 17.00 -23.41 42.19
CA SER A 69 17.15 -24.86 42.38
C SER A 69 15.83 -25.61 42.16
N SER A 70 15.91 -26.78 41.53
CA SER A 70 14.79 -27.73 41.41
C SER A 70 15.29 -29.15 41.64
N PHE A 71 14.64 -29.85 42.57
CA PHE A 71 15.00 -31.21 42.99
C PHE A 71 13.84 -32.14 42.70
N GLY A 72 14.04 -33.09 41.79
CA GLY A 72 13.04 -34.07 41.39
C GLY A 72 12.96 -35.24 42.35
N VAL A 73 11.77 -35.83 42.49
CA VAL A 73 11.57 -37.03 43.32
C VAL A 73 12.40 -38.24 42.85
N SER A 74 12.79 -38.28 41.57
CA SER A 74 13.70 -39.28 41.00
C SER A 74 15.15 -39.15 41.48
N GLY A 75 15.48 -38.09 42.23
CA GLY A 75 16.85 -37.76 42.62
C GLY A 75 17.62 -36.90 41.61
N THR A 76 17.00 -36.52 40.49
CA THR A 76 17.61 -35.60 39.52
C THR A 76 17.51 -34.16 40.00
N ASN A 77 18.66 -33.48 40.09
CA ASN A 77 18.78 -32.12 40.60
C ASN A 77 19.23 -31.17 39.49
N ALA A 78 18.63 -29.98 39.44
CA ALA A 78 19.04 -28.90 38.56
C ALA A 78 19.23 -27.60 39.36
N HIS A 79 20.26 -26.83 39.00
CA HIS A 79 20.53 -25.52 39.55
C HIS A 79 20.91 -24.56 38.43
N LEU A 80 20.23 -23.42 38.34
CA LEU A 80 20.50 -22.37 37.36
C LEU A 80 20.97 -21.11 38.07
N ILE A 81 21.96 -20.43 37.47
CA ILE A 81 22.36 -19.09 37.86
C ILE A 81 21.82 -18.12 36.82
N LEU A 82 21.03 -17.15 37.27
CA LEU A 82 20.50 -16.05 36.47
C LEU A 82 21.31 -14.80 36.77
N GLU A 83 21.58 -14.03 35.73
CA GLU A 83 22.21 -12.71 35.82
C GLU A 83 21.28 -11.67 35.21
N GLU A 84 21.30 -10.46 35.77
CA GLU A 84 20.67 -9.28 35.20
C GLU A 84 21.11 -9.07 33.75
N ALA A 85 20.18 -8.66 32.89
CA ALA A 85 20.54 -8.28 31.52
C ALA A 85 21.55 -7.12 31.58
N PRO A 86 22.54 -7.06 30.66
CA PRO A 86 23.39 -5.88 30.55
C PRO A 86 22.53 -4.63 30.49
N ALA A 87 22.93 -3.57 31.19
CA ALA A 87 22.26 -2.29 31.05
C ALA A 87 22.25 -1.93 29.57
N GLU A 88 21.07 -1.82 28.97
CA GLU A 88 20.96 -1.16 27.68
C GLU A 88 21.51 0.25 27.92
N PRO A 89 22.50 0.72 27.12
CA PRO A 89 22.87 2.11 27.16
C PRO A 89 21.56 2.91 27.09
N PRO A 90 21.40 4.00 27.87
CA PRO A 90 20.20 4.82 27.76
C PRO A 90 20.02 5.03 26.27
N ALA A 91 18.88 4.56 25.73
CA ALA A 91 18.60 4.75 24.32
C ALA A 91 18.88 6.23 24.12
N ALA A 92 19.92 6.55 23.34
CA ALA A 92 20.14 7.93 22.93
C ALA A 92 18.74 8.37 22.51
N GLU A 93 18.24 9.49 23.07
CA GLU A 93 16.96 10.06 22.61
C GLU A 93 16.99 9.85 21.11
N PRO A 94 16.08 8.99 20.58
CA PRO A 94 16.30 8.36 19.28
C PRO A 94 16.80 9.47 18.41
N GLU A 95 18.03 9.36 17.89
CA GLU A 95 18.53 10.37 16.96
C GLU A 95 17.43 10.38 15.92
N ARG A 96 16.54 11.38 16.04
CA ARG A 96 15.34 11.49 15.25
C ARG A 96 15.97 11.67 13.92
N ILE A 97 16.03 10.62 13.12
CA ILE A 97 16.80 10.64 11.88
C ILE A 97 16.19 11.81 11.15
N VAL A 98 16.94 12.92 11.12
CA VAL A 98 16.54 14.13 10.43
C VAL A 98 16.81 13.77 8.98
N VAL A 99 15.93 12.94 8.42
CA VAL A 99 15.72 12.90 6.98
C VAL A 99 15.33 14.33 6.66
N ALA A 100 16.03 14.97 5.73
CA ALA A 100 15.89 16.40 5.41
C ALA A 100 14.41 16.85 5.47
N GLY A 101 14.00 17.46 6.60
CA GLY A 101 12.58 17.70 6.92
C GLY A 101 12.18 17.59 8.40
N GLY A 102 12.91 16.83 9.24
CA GLY A 102 12.63 16.76 10.69
C GLY A 102 12.41 15.33 11.20
N VAL A 103 11.81 15.23 12.39
CA VAL A 103 11.41 13.97 13.03
C VAL A 103 10.47 13.21 12.11
N CYS A 104 10.57 11.89 12.06
CA CYS A 104 9.67 11.03 11.29
C CYS A 104 8.25 11.00 11.92
N ASP A 105 7.56 12.14 11.87
CA ASP A 105 6.14 12.23 12.13
C ASP A 105 5.44 11.86 10.81
N LEU A 106 5.13 10.57 10.65
CA LEU A 106 4.29 10.14 9.55
C LEU A 106 2.93 10.85 9.68
N PRO A 107 2.34 11.38 8.58
CA PRO A 107 1.05 12.05 8.65
C PRO A 107 -0.05 11.09 9.12
N ALA A 108 0.11 9.79 8.87
CA ALA A 108 -0.70 8.73 9.47
C ALA A 108 0.12 7.45 9.66
N VAL A 109 -0.23 6.69 10.70
CA VAL A 109 0.42 5.44 11.05
C VAL A 109 -0.54 4.27 10.81
N PRO A 110 -0.15 3.26 10.00
CA PRO A 110 -0.91 2.03 9.87
C PRO A 110 -0.68 1.13 11.10
N VAL A 111 -1.75 0.83 11.83
CA VAL A 111 -1.76 -0.15 12.92
C VAL A 111 -2.45 -1.41 12.44
N LEU A 112 -1.70 -2.51 12.44
CA LEU A 112 -2.12 -3.78 11.83
C LEU A 112 -2.58 -4.76 12.90
N LEU A 113 -3.76 -5.33 12.73
CA LEU A 113 -4.28 -6.39 13.58
C LEU A 113 -4.52 -7.64 12.75
N SER A 114 -4.22 -8.80 13.33
CA SER A 114 -4.60 -10.06 12.72
C SER A 114 -4.95 -11.11 13.76
N ALA A 115 -5.85 -12.02 13.39
CA ALA A 115 -6.28 -13.13 14.24
C ALA A 115 -6.81 -14.29 13.40
N ARG A 116 -7.09 -15.42 14.07
CA ARG A 116 -7.82 -16.54 13.48
C ARG A 116 -9.32 -16.40 13.76
N GLY A 117 -10.06 -15.90 12.78
CA GLY A 117 -11.51 -15.65 12.86
C GLY A 117 -11.89 -14.28 13.42
N ASP A 118 -13.06 -13.79 13.01
CA ASP A 118 -13.51 -12.41 13.26
C ASP A 118 -13.66 -12.07 14.74
N ARG A 119 -14.14 -13.03 15.55
CA ARG A 119 -14.26 -12.84 17.00
C ARG A 119 -12.90 -12.62 17.65
N ALA A 120 -11.88 -13.37 17.24
CA ALA A 120 -10.54 -13.22 17.78
C ALA A 120 -9.89 -11.90 17.35
N LEU A 121 -10.22 -11.41 16.14
CA LEU A 121 -9.77 -10.11 15.64
C LEU A 121 -10.36 -8.96 16.49
N ARG A 122 -11.67 -9.01 16.77
CA ARG A 122 -12.33 -8.05 17.68
C ARG A 122 -11.72 -8.09 19.08
N THR A 123 -11.52 -9.28 19.66
CA THR A 123 -10.86 -9.41 20.97
C THR A 123 -9.42 -8.88 20.96
N GLN A 124 -8.70 -9.00 19.84
CA GLN A 124 -7.37 -8.41 19.72
C GLN A 124 -7.42 -6.87 19.69
N ALA A 125 -8.43 -6.30 19.04
CA ALA A 125 -8.70 -4.86 19.05
C ALA A 125 -9.06 -4.35 20.46
N GLU A 126 -9.93 -5.07 21.19
CA GLU A 126 -10.29 -4.76 22.59
C GLU A 126 -9.04 -4.72 23.48
N ARG A 127 -8.17 -5.73 23.37
CA ARG A 127 -6.93 -5.82 24.15
C ARG A 127 -5.97 -4.69 23.83
N LEU A 128 -5.79 -4.38 22.55
CA LEU A 128 -4.92 -3.27 22.15
C LEU A 128 -5.47 -1.94 22.65
N ARG A 129 -6.77 -1.70 22.47
CA ARG A 129 -7.44 -0.47 22.94
C ARG A 129 -7.31 -0.31 24.45
N ALA A 130 -7.59 -1.36 25.23
CA ALA A 130 -7.42 -1.33 26.69
C ALA A 130 -5.97 -1.07 27.08
N HIS A 131 -5.01 -1.74 26.42
CA HIS A 131 -3.59 -1.51 26.67
C HIS A 131 -3.17 -0.07 26.41
N LEU A 132 -3.65 0.53 25.33
CA LEU A 132 -3.38 1.94 25.03
C LEU A 132 -3.99 2.85 26.10
N LEU A 133 -5.24 2.64 26.51
CA LEU A 133 -5.88 3.43 27.56
C LEU A 133 -5.10 3.40 28.89
N ASP A 134 -4.55 2.25 29.27
CA ASP A 134 -3.70 2.11 30.47
C ASP A 134 -2.31 2.77 30.32
N HIS A 135 -1.87 3.05 29.09
CA HIS A 135 -0.55 3.60 28.75
C HIS A 135 -0.68 4.86 27.88
N PRO A 136 -1.11 6.01 28.46
CA PRO A 136 -1.36 7.24 27.71
C PRO A 136 -0.12 7.82 27.00
N GLY A 137 1.08 7.53 27.49
CA GLY A 137 2.35 8.01 26.91
C GLY A 137 2.88 7.20 25.74
N MET A 138 2.20 6.15 25.29
CA MET A 138 2.66 5.32 24.17
C MET A 138 2.45 6.04 22.83
N ALA A 139 3.52 6.18 22.04
CA ALA A 139 3.47 6.82 20.74
C ALA A 139 2.81 5.90 19.69
N THR A 140 1.92 6.46 18.86
CA THR A 140 1.20 5.71 17.82
C THR A 140 2.16 5.02 16.85
N ILE A 141 3.29 5.66 16.51
CA ILE A 141 4.31 5.10 15.62
C ILE A 141 4.93 3.81 16.16
N ASP A 142 5.19 3.73 17.48
CA ASP A 142 5.74 2.54 18.12
C ASP A 142 4.73 1.39 18.11
N VAL A 143 3.44 1.71 18.23
CA VAL A 143 2.35 0.74 18.11
C VAL A 143 2.27 0.19 16.69
N GLY A 144 2.30 1.08 15.69
CA GLY A 144 2.33 0.71 14.26
C GLY A 144 3.52 -0.19 13.94
N LEU A 145 4.73 0.25 14.29
CA LEU A 145 5.96 -0.51 14.08
C LEU A 145 5.91 -1.89 14.76
N SER A 146 5.49 -1.94 16.03
CA SER A 146 5.40 -3.17 16.79
C SER A 146 4.40 -4.14 16.18
N THR A 147 3.23 -3.65 15.78
CA THR A 147 2.21 -4.50 15.17
C THR A 147 2.61 -5.01 13.79
N ALA A 148 3.37 -4.22 13.02
CA ALA A 148 3.87 -4.61 11.71
C ALA A 148 5.02 -5.63 11.78
N THR A 149 5.94 -5.51 12.74
CA THR A 149 7.23 -6.23 12.72
C THR A 149 7.37 -7.34 13.78
N THR A 150 6.58 -7.29 14.86
CA THR A 150 6.76 -8.19 16.02
C THR A 150 5.58 -9.14 16.25
N ARG A 151 4.64 -9.20 15.31
CA ARG A 151 3.43 -10.05 15.39
C ARG A 151 3.34 -10.95 14.17
N ALA A 152 2.73 -12.12 14.36
CA ALA A 152 2.38 -12.99 13.25
C ALA A 152 1.23 -12.37 12.44
N HIS A 153 1.30 -12.47 11.11
CA HIS A 153 0.29 -11.95 10.18
C HIS A 153 -0.71 -13.04 9.77
N LEU A 154 -1.78 -13.18 10.55
CA LEU A 154 -2.81 -14.22 10.41
C LEU A 154 -3.84 -13.88 9.31
N GLU A 155 -4.80 -14.78 9.07
CA GLU A 155 -5.69 -14.75 7.92
C GLU A 155 -6.81 -13.71 8.00
N ASN A 156 -7.39 -13.44 9.17
CA ASN A 156 -8.35 -12.34 9.36
C ASN A 156 -7.55 -11.11 9.78
N ARG A 157 -7.63 -10.03 9.00
CA ARG A 157 -6.80 -8.83 9.17
C ARG A 157 -7.65 -7.60 9.29
N ALA A 158 -7.17 -6.65 10.06
CA ALA A 158 -7.63 -5.28 10.04
C ALA A 158 -6.44 -4.32 9.98
N ALA A 159 -6.63 -3.19 9.32
CA ALA A 159 -5.71 -2.06 9.34
C ALA A 159 -6.47 -0.82 9.79
N VAL A 160 -5.92 -0.12 10.79
CA VAL A 160 -6.38 1.21 11.23
C VAL A 160 -5.31 2.20 10.82
N VAL A 161 -5.62 3.11 9.91
CA VAL A 161 -4.73 4.22 9.53
C VAL A 161 -5.10 5.41 10.41
N ALA A 162 -4.20 5.79 11.31
CA ALA A 162 -4.48 6.79 12.33
C ALA A 162 -3.47 7.95 12.26
N GLU A 163 -3.98 9.16 12.12
CA GLU A 163 -3.19 10.40 12.15
C GLU A 163 -2.65 10.69 13.55
N ASP A 164 -3.43 10.33 14.57
CA ASP A 164 -3.06 10.49 15.97
C ASP A 164 -3.59 9.35 16.84
N ARG A 165 -3.36 9.49 18.14
CA ARG A 165 -3.79 8.51 19.14
C ARG A 165 -5.31 8.42 19.28
N ASP A 166 -6.02 9.52 19.17
CA ASP A 166 -7.48 9.54 19.35
C ASP A 166 -8.16 8.89 18.15
N ALA A 167 -7.67 9.15 16.94
CA ALA A 167 -8.05 8.44 15.72
C ALA A 167 -7.80 6.94 15.82
N LEU A 168 -6.66 6.51 16.39
CA LEU A 168 -6.39 5.09 16.63
C LEU A 168 -7.40 4.48 17.61
N LEU A 169 -7.69 5.15 18.74
CA LEU A 169 -8.65 4.64 19.73
C LEU A 169 -10.07 4.57 19.16
N ALA A 170 -10.47 5.53 18.33
CA ALA A 170 -11.74 5.55 17.63
C ALA A 170 -11.84 4.43 16.58
N GLY A 171 -10.81 4.26 15.74
CA GLY A 171 -10.77 3.20 14.75
C GLY A 171 -10.78 1.79 15.37
N LEU A 172 -10.09 1.62 16.51
CA LEU A 172 -10.18 0.37 17.27
C LEU A 172 -11.57 0.14 17.86
N ALA A 173 -12.27 1.19 18.32
CA ALA A 173 -13.65 1.07 18.80
C ALA A 173 -14.60 0.65 17.66
N ALA A 174 -14.54 1.30 16.50
CA ALA A 174 -15.32 0.93 15.33
C ALA A 174 -15.06 -0.53 14.89
N LEU A 175 -13.79 -0.97 14.93
CA LEU A 175 -13.44 -2.36 14.63
C LEU A 175 -14.06 -3.37 15.62
N ILE A 176 -14.16 -3.01 16.90
CA ILE A 176 -14.79 -3.84 17.94
C ILE A 176 -16.29 -3.98 17.68
N ASP A 177 -16.95 -2.87 17.35
CA ASP A 177 -18.39 -2.82 17.11
C ASP A 177 -18.78 -3.35 15.73
N GLY A 178 -17.80 -3.48 14.81
CA GLY A 178 -18.02 -3.92 13.43
C GLY A 178 -18.63 -2.84 12.55
N GLU A 179 -18.44 -1.57 12.92
CA GLU A 179 -18.94 -0.43 12.17
C GLU A 179 -17.98 -0.05 11.03
N PRO A 180 -18.48 0.14 9.80
CA PRO A 180 -17.65 0.64 8.71
C PRO A 180 -17.36 2.12 8.93
N VAL A 181 -16.08 2.46 9.05
CA VAL A 181 -15.60 3.84 9.17
C VAL A 181 -14.38 4.05 8.30
N ASP A 182 -14.17 5.28 7.83
CA ASP A 182 -12.99 5.64 7.06
C ASP A 182 -11.71 5.39 7.88
N GLY A 183 -10.64 4.98 7.21
CA GLY A 183 -9.38 4.62 7.85
C GLY A 183 -9.36 3.23 8.52
N VAL A 184 -10.48 2.51 8.58
CA VAL A 184 -10.54 1.12 9.08
C VAL A 184 -10.90 0.16 7.96
N THR A 185 -9.98 -0.74 7.63
CA THR A 185 -10.21 -1.80 6.65
C THR A 185 -10.16 -3.15 7.32
N VAL A 186 -11.14 -4.02 7.04
CA VAL A 186 -11.18 -5.41 7.48
C VAL A 186 -11.19 -6.31 6.25
N GLY A 187 -10.39 -7.38 6.28
CA GLY A 187 -10.31 -8.31 5.18
C GLY A 187 -9.80 -9.66 5.60
N ARG A 188 -9.82 -10.59 4.65
CA ARG A 188 -9.23 -11.91 4.80
C ARG A 188 -8.14 -12.08 3.75
N ALA A 189 -6.98 -12.57 4.17
CA ALA A 189 -5.91 -12.90 3.24
C ALA A 189 -6.34 -14.05 2.33
N THR A 190 -6.36 -13.81 1.01
CA THR A 190 -6.79 -14.77 -0.02
C THR A 190 -5.62 -15.47 -0.73
N GLY A 191 -4.38 -15.07 -0.44
CA GLY A 191 -3.19 -15.47 -1.20
C GLY A 191 -3.09 -14.75 -2.56
N GLY A 192 -1.95 -14.92 -3.24
CA GLY A 192 -1.63 -14.20 -4.49
C GLY A 192 -1.01 -12.82 -4.25
N GLY A 193 -0.23 -12.35 -5.22
CA GLY A 193 0.27 -10.97 -5.24
C GLY A 193 -0.68 -10.05 -6.01
N PRO A 194 -0.48 -8.73 -5.91
CA PRO A 194 -1.34 -7.75 -6.56
C PRO A 194 -1.10 -7.71 -8.07
N VAL A 195 -2.14 -7.34 -8.82
CA VAL A 195 -2.02 -6.90 -10.21
C VAL A 195 -2.05 -5.37 -10.20
N PHE A 196 -1.09 -4.73 -10.87
CA PHE A 196 -1.16 -3.28 -11.06
C PHE A 196 -1.97 -2.98 -12.32
N VAL A 197 -3.04 -2.19 -12.14
CA VAL A 197 -3.97 -1.79 -13.19
C VAL A 197 -3.74 -0.32 -13.50
N PHE A 198 -3.41 -0.02 -14.75
CA PHE A 198 -3.07 1.31 -15.23
C PHE A 198 -4.21 1.86 -16.09
N PRO A 199 -5.10 2.71 -15.53
CA PRO A 199 -6.25 3.22 -16.28
C PRO A 199 -5.85 4.18 -17.41
N GLY A 200 -6.78 4.42 -18.33
CA GLY A 200 -6.65 5.48 -19.32
C GLY A 200 -6.95 6.87 -18.75
N GLN A 201 -7.32 7.80 -19.64
CA GLN A 201 -7.76 9.14 -19.25
C GLN A 201 -9.13 9.10 -18.55
N GLY A 202 -9.31 9.95 -17.53
CA GLY A 202 -10.59 10.13 -16.83
C GLY A 202 -10.48 10.22 -15.32
N ALA A 203 -9.37 9.73 -14.74
CA ALA A 203 -9.13 9.73 -13.29
C ALA A 203 -8.42 10.99 -12.78
N GLN A 204 -8.02 11.91 -13.68
CA GLN A 204 -7.30 13.12 -13.31
C GLN A 204 -8.18 14.09 -12.50
N TRP A 205 -7.54 14.82 -11.59
CA TRP A 205 -8.13 15.95 -10.88
C TRP A 205 -7.05 17.00 -10.58
N ALA A 206 -7.48 18.24 -10.35
CA ALA A 206 -6.62 19.37 -10.06
C ALA A 206 -5.84 19.16 -8.75
N GLY A 207 -4.50 19.13 -8.81
CA GLY A 207 -3.65 18.91 -7.63
C GLY A 207 -3.43 17.43 -7.27
N MET A 208 -3.74 16.49 -8.19
CA MET A 208 -3.77 15.04 -7.91
C MET A 208 -2.51 14.41 -7.34
N ALA A 209 -1.37 15.09 -7.44
CA ALA A 209 -0.08 14.60 -6.98
C ALA A 209 0.64 15.56 -6.02
N ALA A 210 0.03 16.72 -5.72
CA ALA A 210 0.71 17.81 -5.00
C ALA A 210 1.20 17.38 -3.62
N GLU A 211 0.34 16.72 -2.83
CA GLU A 211 0.70 16.24 -1.49
C GLU A 211 1.78 15.14 -1.53
N LEU A 212 1.71 14.22 -2.49
CA LEU A 212 2.70 13.14 -2.62
C LEU A 212 4.07 13.66 -3.09
N LEU A 213 4.12 14.76 -3.84
CA LEU A 213 5.37 15.44 -4.19
C LEU A 213 6.08 16.00 -2.95
N ASP A 214 5.32 16.38 -1.91
CA ASP A 214 5.87 16.95 -0.68
C ASP A 214 6.14 15.88 0.40
N SER A 215 5.25 14.89 0.51
CA SER A 215 5.28 13.89 1.59
C SER A 215 6.06 12.61 1.25
N SER A 216 6.29 12.30 -0.03
CA SER A 216 6.93 11.06 -0.46
C SER A 216 8.17 11.31 -1.33
N PRO A 217 9.38 11.18 -0.77
CA PRO A 217 10.62 11.32 -1.54
C PRO A 217 10.74 10.33 -2.71
N VAL A 218 10.20 9.11 -2.57
CA VAL A 218 10.20 8.09 -3.63
C VAL A 218 9.32 8.54 -4.80
N PHE A 219 8.12 9.04 -4.50
CA PHE A 219 7.20 9.54 -5.52
C PHE A 219 7.78 10.77 -6.22
N ALA A 220 8.28 11.74 -5.45
CA ALA A 220 8.89 12.95 -5.98
C ALA A 220 10.11 12.67 -6.88
N ALA A 221 10.99 11.74 -6.47
CA ALA A 221 12.13 11.33 -7.28
C ALA A 221 11.68 10.70 -8.61
N ARG A 222 10.67 9.85 -8.59
CA ARG A 222 10.15 9.22 -9.82
C ARG A 222 9.47 10.24 -10.75
N ILE A 223 8.76 11.23 -10.21
CA ILE A 223 8.23 12.34 -11.01
C ILE A 223 9.36 13.13 -11.66
N ALA A 224 10.44 13.41 -10.95
CA ALA A 224 11.59 14.14 -11.51
C ALA A 224 12.28 13.36 -12.65
N GLU A 225 12.39 12.03 -12.54
CA GLU A 225 12.86 11.17 -13.62
C GLU A 225 11.92 11.23 -14.85
N CYS A 226 10.60 11.17 -14.64
CA CYS A 226 9.61 11.31 -15.69
C CYS A 226 9.63 12.71 -16.35
N GLU A 227 9.80 13.78 -15.56
CA GLU A 227 9.92 15.14 -16.07
C GLU A 227 11.16 15.31 -16.95
N THR A 228 12.29 14.74 -16.52
CA THR A 228 13.53 14.71 -17.31
C THR A 228 13.33 13.98 -18.64
N ALA A 229 12.62 12.84 -18.62
CA ALA A 229 12.31 12.07 -19.83
C ALA A 229 11.34 12.80 -20.77
N LEU A 230 10.37 13.55 -20.23
CA LEU A 230 9.40 14.31 -21.01
C LEU A 230 9.97 15.59 -21.62
N ALA A 231 11.02 16.18 -21.02
CA ALA A 231 11.56 17.47 -21.41
C ALA A 231 12.03 17.56 -22.88
N GLU A 232 12.30 16.43 -23.55
CA GLU A 232 12.62 16.39 -24.98
C GLU A 232 11.38 16.59 -25.88
N PHE A 233 10.18 16.26 -25.38
CA PHE A 233 8.96 16.16 -26.18
C PHE A 233 7.90 17.20 -25.83
N VAL A 234 8.05 17.93 -24.73
CA VAL A 234 7.09 18.94 -24.26
C VAL A 234 7.79 20.26 -23.90
N ASP A 235 7.05 21.37 -23.96
CA ASP A 235 7.52 22.72 -23.66
C ASP A 235 7.06 23.24 -22.28
N TRP A 236 6.48 22.37 -21.45
CA TRP A 236 5.94 22.69 -20.13
C TRP A 236 6.57 21.83 -19.02
N SER A 237 6.52 22.33 -17.78
CA SER A 237 7.01 21.60 -16.60
C SER A 237 5.96 20.67 -16.04
N LEU A 238 6.30 19.38 -15.91
CA LEU A 238 5.43 18.39 -15.29
C LEU A 238 5.15 18.72 -13.83
N THR A 239 6.19 19.05 -13.06
CA THR A 239 5.99 19.49 -11.66
C THR A 239 5.13 20.74 -11.59
N GLY A 240 5.30 21.70 -12.52
CA GLY A 240 4.46 22.89 -12.63
C GLY A 240 2.97 22.56 -12.86
N VAL A 241 2.67 21.64 -13.79
CA VAL A 241 1.31 21.15 -14.04
C VAL A 241 0.71 20.47 -12.81
N LEU A 242 1.45 19.56 -12.18
CA LEU A 242 0.98 18.82 -11.00
C LEU A 242 0.74 19.70 -9.78
N ARG A 243 1.53 20.78 -9.63
CA ARG A 243 1.38 21.78 -8.56
C ARG A 243 0.42 22.91 -8.91
N GLN A 244 -0.13 22.93 -10.12
CA GLN A 244 -0.98 24.01 -10.63
C GLN A 244 -0.29 25.39 -10.55
N ALA A 245 0.98 25.45 -10.91
CA ALA A 245 1.75 26.68 -10.92
C ALA A 245 1.15 27.71 -11.90
N ASP A 246 1.31 29.00 -11.60
CA ASP A 246 0.87 30.08 -12.49
C ASP A 246 1.50 29.92 -13.88
N GLY A 247 0.65 29.91 -14.92
CA GLY A 247 1.07 29.72 -16.31
C GLY A 247 1.26 28.27 -16.74
N ALA A 248 1.09 27.28 -15.85
CA ALA A 248 1.09 25.88 -16.23
C ALA A 248 -0.13 25.55 -17.12
N PRO A 249 0.02 24.71 -18.16
CA PRO A 249 -1.08 24.37 -19.03
C PRO A 249 -2.14 23.51 -18.31
N SER A 250 -3.38 23.61 -18.76
CA SER A 250 -4.52 22.91 -18.16
C SER A 250 -4.50 21.40 -18.41
N LEU A 251 -4.85 20.62 -17.39
CA LEU A 251 -5.16 19.18 -17.50
C LEU A 251 -6.41 18.87 -18.33
N GLU A 252 -7.08 19.87 -18.90
CA GLU A 252 -8.13 19.66 -19.91
C GLU A 252 -7.57 19.38 -21.31
N ARG A 253 -6.31 19.75 -21.58
CA ARG A 253 -5.66 19.46 -22.85
C ARG A 253 -5.12 18.02 -22.87
N VAL A 254 -5.41 17.28 -23.95
CA VAL A 254 -5.04 15.87 -24.09
C VAL A 254 -3.51 15.64 -24.07
N ASP A 255 -2.76 16.55 -24.69
CA ASP A 255 -1.29 16.54 -24.77
C ASP A 255 -0.61 16.86 -23.43
N VAL A 256 -1.37 17.32 -22.44
CA VAL A 256 -0.90 17.58 -21.08
C VAL A 256 -1.35 16.49 -20.13
N VAL A 257 -2.63 16.12 -20.19
CA VAL A 257 -3.23 15.16 -19.25
C VAL A 257 -2.70 13.74 -19.41
N GLN A 258 -2.45 13.27 -20.65
CA GLN A 258 -1.94 11.91 -20.85
C GLN A 258 -0.50 11.76 -20.33
N PRO A 259 0.47 12.64 -20.66
CA PRO A 259 1.81 12.55 -20.09
C PRO A 259 1.84 12.75 -18.57
N ALA A 260 1.01 13.66 -18.04
CA ALA A 260 0.90 13.85 -16.58
C ALA A 260 0.36 12.59 -15.87
N LEU A 261 -0.69 11.96 -16.40
CA LEU A 261 -1.23 10.71 -15.86
C LEU A 261 -0.22 9.57 -15.96
N TRP A 262 0.50 9.44 -17.08
CA TRP A 262 1.56 8.45 -17.24
C TRP A 262 2.62 8.59 -16.13
N ALA A 263 3.12 9.80 -15.91
CA ALA A 263 4.13 10.06 -14.88
C ALA A 263 3.61 9.77 -13.47
N VAL A 264 2.37 10.15 -13.16
CA VAL A 264 1.74 9.84 -11.86
C VAL A 264 1.60 8.33 -11.68
N MET A 265 1.10 7.60 -12.69
CA MET A 265 0.93 6.15 -12.61
C MET A 265 2.26 5.41 -12.40
N VAL A 266 3.30 5.78 -13.14
CA VAL A 266 4.65 5.20 -12.97
C VAL A 266 5.22 5.53 -11.58
N SER A 267 4.96 6.74 -11.07
CA SER A 267 5.42 7.18 -9.75
C SER A 267 4.66 6.52 -8.60
N LEU A 268 3.35 6.28 -8.74
CA LEU A 268 2.58 5.47 -7.80
C LEU A 268 3.06 4.02 -7.79
N ALA A 269 3.39 3.44 -8.94
CA ALA A 269 3.97 2.10 -8.99
C ALA A 269 5.32 2.03 -8.27
N ALA A 270 6.19 3.04 -8.42
CA ALA A 270 7.44 3.12 -7.66
C ALA A 270 7.20 3.24 -6.15
N LEU A 271 6.19 4.03 -5.74
CA LEU A 271 5.80 4.16 -4.33
C LEU A 271 5.27 2.84 -3.75
N TRP A 272 4.42 2.10 -4.46
CA TRP A 272 3.97 0.79 -4.00
C TRP A 272 5.14 -0.18 -3.80
N ARG A 273 6.08 -0.21 -4.76
CA ARG A 273 7.25 -1.08 -4.70
C ARG A 273 8.20 -0.71 -3.55
N SER A 274 8.30 0.56 -3.16
CA SER A 274 9.11 0.95 -2.00
C SER A 274 8.57 0.42 -0.66
N TYR A 275 7.27 0.12 -0.59
CA TYR A 275 6.66 -0.62 0.53
C TYR A 275 6.73 -2.15 0.37
N GLY A 276 7.48 -2.66 -0.61
CA GLY A 276 7.65 -4.09 -0.88
C GLY A 276 6.46 -4.73 -1.61
N VAL A 277 5.55 -3.92 -2.17
CA VAL A 277 4.41 -4.40 -2.95
C VAL A 277 4.82 -4.54 -4.41
N GLU A 278 5.26 -5.74 -4.78
CA GLU A 278 5.65 -6.08 -6.15
C GLU A 278 4.45 -6.66 -6.94
N PRO A 279 4.17 -6.17 -8.15
CA PRO A 279 3.08 -6.70 -8.97
C PRO A 279 3.41 -8.08 -9.53
N THR A 280 2.47 -9.00 -9.47
CA THR A 280 2.58 -10.31 -10.14
C THR A 280 2.20 -10.27 -11.61
N ALA A 281 1.50 -9.21 -12.02
CA ALA A 281 1.19 -8.89 -13.40
C ALA A 281 0.85 -7.40 -13.52
N VAL A 282 0.90 -6.88 -14.75
CA VAL A 282 0.39 -5.56 -15.09
C VAL A 282 -0.65 -5.65 -16.21
N VAL A 283 -1.60 -4.74 -16.18
CA VAL A 283 -2.58 -4.51 -17.26
C VAL A 283 -2.81 -3.02 -17.39
N GLY A 284 -2.83 -2.51 -18.62
CA GLY A 284 -3.14 -1.11 -18.89
C GLY A 284 -4.38 -0.98 -19.77
N HIS A 285 -5.14 0.09 -19.59
CA HIS A 285 -6.29 0.39 -20.44
C HIS A 285 -5.93 1.51 -21.42
N SER A 286 -5.91 1.22 -22.72
CA SER A 286 -5.54 2.19 -23.77
C SER A 286 -4.15 2.79 -23.48
N GLN A 287 -4.01 4.12 -23.40
CA GLN A 287 -2.74 4.79 -23.08
C GLN A 287 -2.12 4.37 -21.73
N GLY A 288 -2.92 3.84 -20.80
CA GLY A 288 -2.42 3.25 -19.56
C GLY A 288 -1.44 2.09 -19.78
N GLU A 289 -1.48 1.41 -20.92
CA GLU A 289 -0.49 0.39 -21.28
C GLU A 289 0.94 0.94 -21.38
N ILE A 290 1.11 2.23 -21.69
CA ILE A 290 2.44 2.86 -21.75
C ILE A 290 3.06 2.86 -20.35
N ALA A 291 2.29 3.21 -19.32
CA ALA A 291 2.74 3.16 -17.93
C ALA A 291 2.97 1.71 -17.47
N ALA A 292 2.08 0.79 -17.83
CA ALA A 292 2.23 -0.63 -17.54
C ALA A 292 3.51 -1.21 -18.15
N ALA A 293 3.85 -0.84 -19.38
CA ALA A 293 5.03 -1.31 -20.10
C ALA A 293 6.32 -0.77 -19.46
N CYS A 294 6.34 0.50 -19.04
CA CYS A 294 7.45 1.05 -18.26
C CYS A 294 7.63 0.29 -16.93
N VAL A 295 6.53 0.03 -16.20
CA VAL A 295 6.58 -0.65 -14.90
C VAL A 295 7.01 -2.11 -15.05
N ALA A 296 6.58 -2.79 -16.12
CA ALA A 296 7.02 -4.14 -16.44
C ALA A 296 8.49 -4.24 -16.86
N GLY A 297 9.14 -3.11 -17.16
CA GLY A 297 10.49 -3.07 -17.72
C GLY A 297 10.52 -3.37 -19.23
N GLY A 298 9.38 -3.24 -19.90
CA GLY A 298 9.28 -3.40 -21.35
C GLY A 298 9.63 -2.14 -22.14
N LEU A 299 9.55 -0.97 -21.50
CA LEU A 299 9.96 0.32 -22.06
C LEU A 299 10.85 1.07 -21.07
N SER A 300 11.83 1.81 -21.60
CA SER A 300 12.53 2.82 -20.81
C SER A 300 11.60 4.00 -20.48
N LEU A 301 11.95 4.84 -19.49
CA LEU A 301 11.18 6.06 -19.22
C LEU A 301 11.22 7.04 -20.41
N SER A 302 12.34 7.09 -21.14
CA SER A 302 12.48 7.94 -22.33
C SER A 302 11.55 7.48 -23.45
N ASP A 303 11.49 6.17 -23.71
CA ASP A 303 10.57 5.61 -24.71
C ASP A 303 9.11 5.80 -24.31
N GLY A 304 8.78 5.57 -23.03
CA GLY A 304 7.44 5.82 -22.50
C GLY A 304 7.03 7.29 -22.64
N ALA A 305 7.92 8.22 -22.30
CA ALA A 305 7.73 9.66 -22.47
C ALA A 305 7.52 10.05 -23.93
N ARG A 306 8.34 9.49 -24.83
CA ARG A 306 8.22 9.69 -26.28
C ARG A 306 6.85 9.25 -26.80
N ILE A 307 6.42 8.03 -26.47
CA ILE A 307 5.13 7.49 -26.92
C ILE A 307 4.01 8.37 -26.39
N VAL A 308 3.94 8.62 -25.09
CA VAL A 308 2.81 9.34 -24.49
C VAL A 308 2.72 10.79 -24.97
N ALA A 309 3.85 11.49 -25.10
CA ALA A 309 3.88 12.89 -25.55
C ALA A 309 3.55 13.01 -27.03
N LEU A 310 4.21 12.24 -27.90
CA LEU A 310 4.00 12.37 -29.36
C LEU A 310 2.63 11.83 -29.78
N ARG A 311 2.14 10.74 -29.16
CA ARG A 311 0.78 10.24 -29.38
C ARG A 311 -0.26 11.31 -29.04
N SER A 312 -0.18 11.88 -27.84
CA SER A 312 -1.17 12.84 -27.37
C SER A 312 -1.09 14.19 -28.10
N GLY A 313 0.12 14.62 -28.51
CA GLY A 313 0.31 15.77 -29.40
C GLY A 313 -0.36 15.58 -30.77
N LEU A 314 -0.16 14.44 -31.43
CA LEU A 314 -0.83 14.14 -32.70
C LEU A 314 -2.36 14.10 -32.56
N VAL A 315 -2.87 13.53 -31.46
CA VAL A 315 -4.30 13.53 -31.16
C VAL A 315 -4.82 14.97 -31.04
N LEU A 316 -4.12 15.84 -30.30
CA LEU A 316 -4.49 17.25 -30.19
C LEU A 316 -4.49 17.95 -31.57
N GLU A 317 -3.44 17.75 -32.36
CA GLU A 317 -3.24 18.47 -33.62
C GLU A 317 -4.19 18.06 -34.75
N ARG A 318 -4.64 16.81 -34.75
CA ARG A 318 -5.30 16.20 -35.92
C ARG A 318 -6.68 15.62 -35.62
N LEU A 319 -6.96 15.21 -34.39
CA LEU A 319 -8.20 14.50 -34.03
C LEU A 319 -9.12 15.31 -33.11
N ALA A 320 -8.56 16.17 -32.25
CA ALA A 320 -9.35 17.00 -31.34
C ALA A 320 -10.39 17.84 -32.10
N GLY A 321 -11.61 17.88 -31.59
CA GLY A 321 -12.77 18.56 -32.18
C GLY A 321 -13.48 17.80 -33.31
N HIS A 322 -12.96 16.66 -33.77
CA HIS A 322 -13.51 15.93 -34.93
C HIS A 322 -14.28 14.64 -34.54
N GLY A 323 -14.29 14.29 -33.26
CA GLY A 323 -14.88 13.05 -32.76
C GLY A 323 -15.43 13.15 -31.36
N GLY A 324 -15.85 12.00 -30.83
CA GLY A 324 -16.21 11.88 -29.42
C GLY A 324 -16.33 10.43 -29.01
N MET A 325 -16.71 10.22 -27.75
CA MET A 325 -16.95 8.90 -27.19
C MET A 325 -18.20 8.88 -26.30
N VAL A 326 -18.88 7.74 -26.27
CA VAL A 326 -20.10 7.51 -25.47
C VAL A 326 -19.96 6.19 -24.72
N SER A 327 -20.19 6.23 -23.40
CA SER A 327 -20.35 5.03 -22.58
C SER A 327 -21.80 4.55 -22.64
N VAL A 328 -22.00 3.30 -23.00
CA VAL A 328 -23.30 2.64 -23.15
C VAL A 328 -23.41 1.51 -22.13
N ALA A 329 -24.47 1.54 -21.31
CA ALA A 329 -24.72 0.55 -20.27
C ALA A 329 -25.38 -0.73 -20.83
N GLN A 330 -24.68 -1.41 -21.74
CA GLN A 330 -25.11 -2.64 -22.43
C GLN A 330 -23.92 -3.59 -22.69
N SER A 331 -24.21 -4.81 -23.12
CA SER A 331 -23.19 -5.78 -23.56
C SER A 331 -22.60 -5.39 -24.91
N ALA A 332 -21.38 -5.87 -25.21
CA ALA A 332 -20.71 -5.63 -26.48
C ALA A 332 -21.52 -6.10 -27.69
N GLU A 333 -22.13 -7.29 -27.60
CA GLU A 333 -23.03 -7.84 -28.62
C GLU A 333 -24.19 -6.89 -28.91
N ARG A 334 -24.86 -6.39 -27.86
CA ARG A 334 -26.00 -5.47 -28.04
C ARG A 334 -25.56 -4.12 -28.57
N VAL A 335 -24.41 -3.62 -28.15
CA VAL A 335 -23.85 -2.37 -28.68
C VAL A 335 -23.46 -2.52 -30.15
N ALA A 336 -22.91 -3.65 -30.56
CA ALA A 336 -22.61 -3.93 -31.97
C ALA A 336 -23.87 -3.83 -32.85
N ASP A 337 -24.99 -4.40 -32.40
CA ASP A 337 -26.29 -4.25 -33.09
C ASP A 337 -26.75 -2.79 -33.17
N LEU A 338 -26.60 -2.04 -32.06
CA LEU A 338 -27.02 -0.64 -31.97
C LEU A 338 -26.21 0.26 -32.90
N ILE A 339 -24.92 -0.02 -33.09
CA ILE A 339 -24.04 0.80 -33.93
C ILE A 339 -23.93 0.33 -35.38
N ALA A 340 -24.49 -0.83 -35.73
CA ALA A 340 -24.51 -1.35 -37.11
C ALA A 340 -25.00 -0.33 -38.17
N PRO A 341 -26.01 0.53 -37.89
CA PRO A 341 -26.41 1.60 -38.82
C PRO A 341 -25.33 2.67 -39.09
N TYR A 342 -24.33 2.78 -38.23
CA TYR A 342 -23.23 3.75 -38.30
C TYR A 342 -21.90 3.10 -38.72
N ALA A 343 -21.94 1.93 -39.39
CA ALA A 343 -20.76 1.19 -39.80
C ALA A 343 -19.72 2.09 -40.50
N GLY A 344 -18.47 2.01 -40.06
CA GLY A 344 -17.36 2.83 -40.57
C GLY A 344 -17.28 4.26 -40.01
N ARG A 345 -18.30 4.72 -39.26
CA ARG A 345 -18.32 6.04 -38.61
C ARG A 345 -18.28 5.97 -37.09
N VAL A 346 -18.73 4.85 -36.51
CA VAL A 346 -18.69 4.55 -35.07
C VAL A 346 -18.13 3.14 -34.87
N SER A 347 -17.22 3.01 -33.90
CA SER A 347 -16.58 1.75 -33.52
C SER A 347 -16.80 1.48 -32.03
N ILE A 348 -16.74 0.20 -31.64
CA ILE A 348 -16.56 -0.16 -30.23
C ILE A 348 -15.11 0.18 -29.85
N ALA A 349 -14.96 1.04 -28.86
CA ALA A 349 -13.67 1.55 -28.40
C ALA A 349 -13.12 0.77 -27.21
N ALA A 350 -14.00 0.32 -26.31
CA ALA A 350 -13.60 -0.46 -25.13
C ALA A 350 -14.75 -1.29 -24.57
N GLU A 351 -14.42 -2.49 -24.10
CA GLU A 351 -15.30 -3.38 -23.34
C GLU A 351 -14.84 -3.42 -21.88
N ASN A 352 -15.36 -2.52 -21.05
CA ASN A 352 -14.93 -2.37 -19.65
C ASN A 352 -15.59 -3.37 -18.69
N GLY A 353 -16.64 -4.05 -19.15
CA GLY A 353 -17.32 -5.09 -18.39
C GLY A 353 -18.60 -5.57 -19.08
N PRO A 354 -19.31 -6.54 -18.48
CA PRO A 354 -20.45 -7.22 -19.12
C PRO A 354 -21.62 -6.29 -19.53
N ALA A 355 -21.71 -5.10 -18.93
CA ALA A 355 -22.72 -4.10 -19.20
C ALA A 355 -22.13 -2.67 -19.27
N ALA A 356 -20.87 -2.56 -19.68
CA ALA A 356 -20.15 -1.29 -19.74
C ALA A 356 -19.25 -1.23 -20.98
N VAL A 357 -19.77 -0.68 -22.06
CA VAL A 357 -19.07 -0.56 -23.34
C VAL A 357 -18.89 0.92 -23.67
N VAL A 358 -17.78 1.26 -24.31
CA VAL A 358 -17.54 2.60 -24.86
C VAL A 358 -17.50 2.50 -26.37
N VAL A 359 -18.20 3.40 -27.04
CA VAL A 359 -18.11 3.60 -28.49
C VAL A 359 -17.47 4.93 -28.80
N SER A 360 -16.82 5.04 -29.95
CA SER A 360 -16.16 6.26 -30.42
C SER A 360 -16.44 6.47 -31.90
N GLY A 361 -16.53 7.73 -32.32
CA GLY A 361 -16.77 8.04 -33.73
C GLY A 361 -17.23 9.48 -33.99
N ALA A 362 -17.93 9.64 -35.11
CA ALA A 362 -18.41 10.94 -35.57
C ALA A 362 -19.46 11.55 -34.61
N PRO A 363 -19.38 12.85 -34.26
CA PRO A 363 -20.24 13.46 -33.24
C PRO A 363 -21.75 13.34 -33.52
N ASP A 364 -22.17 13.54 -34.77
CA ASP A 364 -23.55 13.42 -35.22
C ASP A 364 -24.12 12.00 -35.04
N CYS A 365 -23.31 10.97 -35.35
CA CYS A 365 -23.71 9.58 -35.12
C CYS A 365 -23.83 9.25 -33.63
N LEU A 366 -22.95 9.80 -32.81
CA LEU A 366 -22.99 9.59 -31.36
C LEU A 366 -24.20 10.27 -30.72
N ASP A 367 -24.60 11.44 -31.22
CA ASP A 367 -25.79 12.15 -30.76
C ASP A 367 -27.07 11.37 -31.11
N ASP A 368 -27.16 10.83 -32.33
CA ASP A 368 -28.26 9.96 -32.75
C ASP A 368 -28.31 8.66 -31.94
N LEU A 369 -27.15 8.03 -31.68
CA LEU A 369 -27.06 6.84 -30.83
C LEU A 369 -27.57 7.12 -29.41
N ILE A 370 -27.18 8.25 -28.80
CA ILE A 370 -27.66 8.64 -27.46
C ILE A 370 -29.19 8.77 -27.48
N ALA A 371 -29.75 9.49 -28.46
CA ALA A 371 -31.20 9.68 -28.57
C ALA A 371 -31.94 8.34 -28.73
N ARG A 372 -31.37 7.40 -29.50
CA ARG A 372 -31.93 6.05 -29.66
C ARG A 372 -31.84 5.23 -28.39
N CYS A 373 -30.70 5.28 -27.70
CA CYS A 373 -30.54 4.64 -26.39
C CYS A 373 -31.57 5.18 -25.38
N ASP A 374 -31.77 6.49 -25.33
CA ASP A 374 -32.77 7.11 -24.45
C ASP A 374 -34.20 6.64 -24.78
N ALA A 375 -34.56 6.52 -26.07
CA ALA A 375 -35.85 5.99 -26.50
C ALA A 375 -36.06 4.51 -26.10
N ASP A 376 -34.98 3.72 -26.12
CA ASP A 376 -34.99 2.30 -25.76
C ASP A 376 -34.79 2.05 -24.25
N GLY A 377 -34.69 3.11 -23.42
CA GLY A 377 -34.45 3.02 -21.98
C GLY A 377 -33.04 2.53 -21.61
N VAL A 378 -32.10 2.63 -22.54
CA VAL A 378 -30.69 2.28 -22.37
C VAL A 378 -29.92 3.53 -21.95
N ARG A 379 -29.22 3.47 -20.81
CA ARG A 379 -28.36 4.57 -20.37
C ARG A 379 -27.14 4.71 -21.27
N ALA A 380 -27.02 5.84 -21.95
CA ALA A 380 -25.83 6.26 -22.69
C ALA A 380 -25.34 7.63 -22.19
N ARG A 381 -24.03 7.80 -21.99
CA ARG A 381 -23.43 9.04 -21.48
C ARG A 381 -22.20 9.44 -22.28
N ARG A 382 -22.15 10.70 -22.72
CA ARG A 382 -20.95 11.28 -23.35
C ARG A 382 -19.76 11.24 -22.39
N VAL A 383 -18.62 10.78 -22.88
CA VAL A 383 -17.34 10.88 -22.18
C VAL A 383 -16.77 12.29 -22.45
N LYS A 384 -16.13 12.92 -21.46
CA LYS A 384 -15.53 14.26 -21.61
C LYS A 384 -14.21 14.18 -22.40
N VAL A 385 -14.33 13.86 -23.68
CA VAL A 385 -13.28 13.74 -24.68
C VAL A 385 -13.83 14.24 -26.03
N ASP A 386 -13.04 15.00 -26.77
CA ASP A 386 -13.42 15.69 -28.01
C ASP A 386 -12.78 15.06 -29.27
N TYR A 387 -12.25 13.84 -29.15
CA TYR A 387 -11.74 13.02 -30.25
C TYR A 387 -12.25 11.57 -30.11
N ALA A 388 -12.15 10.79 -31.19
CA ALA A 388 -12.57 9.39 -31.21
C ALA A 388 -11.37 8.42 -31.32
N SER A 389 -10.72 8.09 -30.20
CA SER A 389 -9.73 7.01 -30.20
C SER A 389 -10.38 5.64 -30.40
N HIS A 390 -9.60 4.65 -30.81
CA HIS A 390 -10.04 3.28 -31.10
C HIS A 390 -11.12 3.23 -32.20
N SER A 391 -10.98 4.09 -33.21
CA SER A 391 -11.89 4.19 -34.35
C SER A 391 -11.15 4.47 -35.65
N ALA A 392 -11.85 4.35 -36.78
CA ALA A 392 -11.31 4.70 -38.09
C ALA A 392 -10.77 6.14 -38.20
N GLN A 393 -11.17 7.05 -37.29
CA GLN A 393 -10.59 8.41 -37.27
C GLN A 393 -9.09 8.40 -36.98
N VAL A 394 -8.59 7.42 -36.22
CA VAL A 394 -7.17 7.28 -35.86
C VAL A 394 -6.29 6.98 -37.09
N GLU A 395 -6.85 6.38 -38.14
CA GLU A 395 -6.12 6.08 -39.40
C GLU A 395 -5.52 7.36 -40.03
N THR A 396 -6.13 8.52 -39.78
CA THR A 396 -5.64 9.82 -40.30
C THR A 396 -4.27 10.23 -39.75
N ILE A 397 -3.85 9.67 -38.60
CA ILE A 397 -2.55 9.94 -37.98
C ILE A 397 -1.60 8.75 -38.04
N GLU A 398 -1.97 7.65 -38.70
CA GLU A 398 -1.17 6.41 -38.75
C GLU A 398 0.28 6.66 -39.16
N THR A 399 0.49 7.25 -40.34
CA THR A 399 1.84 7.49 -40.86
C THR A 399 2.67 8.37 -39.93
N ALA A 400 2.09 9.47 -39.45
CA ALA A 400 2.78 10.40 -38.56
C ALA A 400 3.14 9.76 -37.21
N LEU A 401 2.25 8.93 -36.66
CA LEU A 401 2.48 8.23 -35.40
C LEU A 401 3.59 7.17 -35.53
N LEU A 402 3.54 6.37 -36.60
CA LEU A 402 4.55 5.34 -36.87
C LEU A 402 5.94 5.97 -37.03
N GLU A 403 6.06 7.07 -37.77
CA GLU A 403 7.32 7.80 -37.93
C GLU A 403 7.82 8.41 -36.61
N ALA A 404 6.91 9.01 -35.84
CA ALA A 404 7.24 9.63 -34.56
C ALA A 404 7.76 8.63 -33.53
N ILE A 405 7.20 7.42 -33.49
CA ILE A 405 7.49 6.38 -32.49
C ILE A 405 8.53 5.36 -32.99
N ALA A 406 8.87 5.34 -34.29
CA ALA A 406 9.85 4.41 -34.87
C ALA A 406 11.17 4.24 -34.08
N PRO A 407 11.73 5.27 -33.41
CA PRO A 407 12.96 5.11 -32.62
C PRO A 407 12.80 4.36 -31.29
N VAL A 408 11.59 4.05 -30.85
CA VAL A 408 11.36 3.30 -29.60
C VAL A 408 11.98 1.91 -29.69
N ALA A 409 12.72 1.53 -28.65
CA ALA A 409 13.40 0.25 -28.54
C ALA A 409 12.80 -0.58 -27.39
N PRO A 410 11.70 -1.33 -27.62
CA PRO A 410 11.10 -2.15 -26.59
C PRO A 410 12.03 -3.32 -26.18
N SER A 411 11.91 -3.75 -24.94
CA SER A 411 12.63 -4.91 -24.39
C SER A 411 11.69 -5.92 -23.74
N THR A 412 12.18 -7.14 -23.49
CA THR A 412 11.45 -8.13 -22.68
C THR A 412 11.44 -7.70 -21.21
N GLY A 413 10.25 -7.41 -20.69
CA GLY A 413 10.02 -7.04 -19.30
C GLY A 413 10.12 -8.22 -18.33
N GLN A 414 10.19 -7.90 -17.04
CA GLN A 414 10.32 -8.89 -15.96
C GLN A 414 8.98 -9.27 -15.32
N ILE A 415 7.93 -8.46 -15.54
CA ILE A 415 6.60 -8.66 -14.98
C ILE A 415 5.65 -9.08 -16.11
N PRO A 416 4.84 -10.14 -15.94
CA PRO A 416 3.83 -10.54 -16.92
C PRO A 416 2.93 -9.37 -17.35
N PHE A 417 2.87 -9.12 -18.66
CA PHE A 417 2.08 -8.04 -19.25
C PHE A 417 0.87 -8.61 -19.99
N TYR A 418 -0.33 -8.24 -19.54
CA TYR A 418 -1.58 -8.61 -20.20
C TYR A 418 -2.00 -7.49 -21.15
N SER A 419 -1.81 -7.71 -22.46
CA SER A 419 -2.21 -6.79 -23.53
C SER A 419 -3.72 -6.76 -23.64
N THR A 420 -4.30 -5.58 -23.48
CA THR A 420 -5.73 -5.32 -23.75
C THR A 420 -6.00 -5.16 -25.24
N VAL A 421 -4.96 -4.97 -26.05
CA VAL A 421 -5.05 -4.96 -27.52
C VAL A 421 -5.21 -6.38 -28.08
N ASP A 422 -4.38 -7.33 -27.61
CA ASP A 422 -4.36 -8.70 -28.13
C ASP A 422 -5.18 -9.68 -27.27
N GLY A 423 -5.66 -9.26 -26.09
CA GLY A 423 -6.44 -10.09 -25.16
C GLY A 423 -5.63 -11.25 -24.56
N ALA A 424 -4.31 -11.11 -24.46
CA ALA A 424 -3.40 -12.18 -24.05
C ALA A 424 -2.17 -11.65 -23.29
N VAL A 425 -1.45 -12.56 -22.62
CA VAL A 425 -0.10 -12.27 -22.11
C VAL A 425 0.86 -12.21 -23.30
N ILE A 426 1.64 -11.14 -23.39
CA ILE A 426 2.60 -10.93 -24.48
C ILE A 426 4.02 -10.67 -23.94
N ASP A 427 5.03 -10.89 -24.79
CA ASP A 427 6.38 -10.36 -24.56
C ASP A 427 6.40 -8.88 -24.93
N THR A 428 6.77 -8.01 -24.00
CA THR A 428 6.80 -6.56 -24.22
C THR A 428 7.81 -6.14 -25.30
N ALA A 429 8.75 -7.01 -25.71
CA ALA A 429 9.65 -6.76 -26.84
C ALA A 429 8.92 -6.52 -28.18
N ILE A 430 7.64 -6.91 -28.30
CA ILE A 430 6.83 -6.66 -29.50
C ILE A 430 6.14 -5.28 -29.49
N MET A 431 6.26 -4.50 -28.41
CA MET A 431 5.57 -3.21 -28.24
C MET A 431 6.26 -2.07 -28.99
N ASP A 432 6.45 -2.27 -30.29
CA ASP A 432 7.04 -1.30 -31.23
C ASP A 432 6.01 -0.25 -31.70
N ALA A 433 6.40 0.61 -32.65
CA ALA A 433 5.51 1.63 -33.19
C ALA A 433 4.19 1.08 -33.76
N ALA A 434 4.23 -0.10 -34.40
CA ALA A 434 3.02 -0.73 -34.94
C ALA A 434 2.09 -1.22 -33.83
N TYR A 435 2.65 -1.73 -32.72
CA TYR A 435 1.87 -2.05 -31.53
C TYR A 435 1.16 -0.80 -30.97
N TRP A 436 1.89 0.29 -30.79
CA TRP A 436 1.32 1.53 -30.22
C TRP A 436 0.30 2.20 -31.12
N TYR A 437 0.40 2.03 -32.44
CA TYR A 437 -0.67 2.39 -33.36
C TYR A 437 -1.92 1.52 -33.15
N ARG A 438 -1.79 0.19 -33.09
CA ARG A 438 -2.94 -0.71 -32.81
C ARG A 438 -3.58 -0.49 -31.43
N ASN A 439 -2.79 -0.03 -30.44
CA ASN A 439 -3.30 0.34 -29.12
C ASN A 439 -4.18 1.60 -29.16
N LEU A 440 -3.91 2.54 -30.07
CA LEU A 440 -4.65 3.80 -30.19
C LEU A 440 -5.93 3.62 -31.01
#